data_AF-A0A0A2BZJ4-F1
#
_entry.id   AF-A0A0A2BZJ4-F1
#
_cell.length_a   1.000
_cell.length_b   1.000
_cell.length_c   1.000
_cell.angle_alpha   90.00
_cell.angle_beta   90.00
_cell.angle_gamma   90.00
#
_symmetry.space_group_name_H-M   'P 1'
#
loop_
_entity.id
_entity.type
_entity.pdbx_description
1 polymer ?
#
loop_
_entity_poly.entity_id
_entity_poly.type
_entity_poly.pdbx_seq_one_letter_code
_entity_poly.pdbx_strand_id
1 'polypeptide(L)'
;MTTTNKPLKICGKSANDALIDQLRACKNTDEILKFEKWFNSNIESDKLYKRICELLKNRSISRALGSKWLLTLIEDRENTITNLSIE
;
A
#
# COMPACT_ATOMS: atom_id res chain seq x y z
N MET A 1 13.61 -26.58 -9.19
CA MET A 1 13.99 -25.32 -8.53
C MET A 1 12.82 -24.87 -7.68
N THR A 2 12.93 -25.00 -6.36
CA THR A 2 11.83 -24.78 -5.42
C THR A 2 11.87 -23.33 -4.94
N THR A 3 11.04 -22.45 -5.50
CA THR A 3 10.89 -21.07 -5.04
C THR A 3 10.15 -21.07 -3.71
N THR A 4 10.90 -21.06 -2.61
CA THR A 4 10.36 -20.87 -1.27
C THR A 4 9.85 -19.43 -1.16
N ASN A 5 8.52 -19.26 -1.23
CA ASN A 5 7.84 -18.01 -0.91
C ASN A 5 7.97 -17.76 0.60
N LYS A 6 9.12 -17.24 1.04
CA LYS A 6 9.29 -16.80 2.42
C LYS A 6 8.67 -15.40 2.54
N PRO A 7 7.71 -15.16 3.45
CA PRO A 7 7.11 -13.84 3.63
C PRO A 7 8.19 -12.82 4.00
N LEU A 8 8.21 -11.70 3.28
CA LEU A 8 9.17 -10.61 3.47
C LEU A 8 8.82 -9.84 4.74
N LYS A 9 9.64 -9.99 5.79
CA LYS A 9 9.49 -9.24 7.04
C LYS A 9 10.10 -7.85 6.84
N ILE A 10 9.27 -6.83 6.67
CA ILE A 10 9.70 -5.42 6.57
C ILE A 10 10.16 -4.97 7.96
N CYS A 11 11.46 -5.13 8.27
CA CYS A 11 12.06 -4.69 9.53
C CYS A 11 13.22 -3.73 9.24
N GLY A 12 13.01 -2.43 9.45
CA GLY A 12 14.06 -1.40 9.38
C GLY A 12 13.66 -0.11 8.64
N LYS A 13 14.44 0.96 8.87
CA LYS A 13 14.31 2.26 8.18
C LYS A 13 14.44 2.11 6.66
N SER A 14 15.37 1.26 6.21
CA SER A 14 15.61 0.97 4.79
C SER A 14 14.38 0.41 4.06
N ALA A 15 13.59 -0.41 4.75
CA ALA A 15 12.40 -1.01 4.16
C ALA A 15 11.24 0.00 4.05
N ASN A 16 11.21 1.02 4.92
CA ASN A 16 10.30 2.16 4.77
C ASN A 16 10.68 3.06 3.62
N ASP A 17 11.96 3.38 3.49
CA ASP A 17 12.44 4.24 2.41
C ASP A 17 12.15 3.58 1.05
N ALA A 18 12.42 2.28 0.91
CA ALA A 18 12.09 1.51 -0.29
C ALA A 18 10.58 1.50 -0.60
N LEU A 19 9.73 1.31 0.42
CA LEU A 19 8.27 1.37 0.25
C LEU A 19 7.81 2.76 -0.22
N ILE A 20 8.34 3.81 0.39
CA ILE A 20 8.02 5.20 0.04
C ILE A 20 8.42 5.48 -1.40
N ASP A 21 9.62 5.05 -1.81
CA ASP A 21 10.12 5.28 -3.16
C ASP A 21 9.30 4.53 -4.22
N GLN A 22 8.89 3.29 -3.93
CA GLN A 22 7.97 2.54 -4.81
C GLN A 22 6.62 3.24 -4.95
N LEU A 23 6.02 3.73 -3.86
CA LEU A 23 4.76 4.48 -3.90
C LEU A 23 4.88 5.83 -4.61
N ARG A 24 6.04 6.51 -4.50
CA ARG A 24 6.33 7.74 -5.23
C ARG A 24 6.51 7.51 -6.73
N ALA A 25 6.98 6.33 -7.12
CA ALA A 25 7.13 5.95 -8.52
C ALA A 25 5.78 5.71 -9.22
N CYS A 26 4.71 5.44 -8.48
CA CYS A 26 3.36 5.31 -9.02
C CYS A 26 2.83 6.67 -9.52
N LYS A 27 2.58 6.77 -10.83
CA LYS A 27 2.17 8.00 -11.51
C LYS A 27 0.64 8.20 -11.53
N ASN A 28 -0.13 7.13 -11.39
CA ASN A 28 -1.58 7.13 -11.48
C ASN A 28 -2.21 6.20 -10.43
N THR A 29 -3.54 6.29 -10.30
CA THR A 29 -4.37 5.51 -9.37
C THR A 29 -4.20 4.01 -9.60
N ASP A 30 -4.21 3.55 -10.86
CA ASP A 30 -4.09 2.12 -11.20
C ASP A 30 -2.77 1.51 -10.75
N GLU A 31 -1.67 2.26 -10.87
CA GLU A 31 -0.35 1.83 -10.39
C GLU A 31 -0.31 1.71 -8.87
N ILE A 32 -0.96 2.62 -8.14
CA ILE A 32 -1.09 2.54 -6.68
C ILE A 32 -1.89 1.30 -6.29
N LEU A 33 -3.00 1.01 -6.98
CA LEU A 33 -3.84 -0.16 -6.70
C LEU A 33 -3.14 -1.49 -7.05
N LYS A 34 -2.39 -1.54 -8.16
CA LYS A 34 -1.53 -2.69 -8.49
C LYS A 34 -0.48 -2.92 -7.42
N PHE A 35 0.14 -1.85 -6.94
CA PHE A 35 1.10 -1.92 -5.85
C PHE A 35 0.45 -2.41 -4.55
N GLU A 36 -0.74 -1.93 -4.20
CA GLU A 36 -1.49 -2.39 -3.04
C GLU A 36 -1.79 -3.90 -3.10
N LYS A 37 -2.28 -4.39 -4.24
CA LYS A 37 -2.56 -5.82 -4.44
C LYS A 37 -1.31 -6.66 -4.28
N TRP A 38 -0.19 -6.23 -4.89
CA TRP A 38 1.10 -6.89 -4.72
C TRP A 38 1.54 -6.87 -3.25
N PHE A 39 1.54 -5.71 -2.60
CA PHE A 39 1.98 -5.56 -1.21
C PHE A 39 1.15 -6.45 -0.27
N ASN A 40 -0.18 -6.38 -0.35
CA ASN A 40 -1.08 -7.12 0.51
C ASN A 40 -1.02 -8.64 0.29
N SER A 41 -0.54 -9.10 -0.87
CA SER A 41 -0.38 -10.53 -1.19
C SER A 41 0.99 -11.07 -0.80
N ASN A 42 2.03 -10.22 -0.80
CA ASN A 42 3.41 -10.63 -0.53
C ASN A 42 3.84 -10.38 0.92
N ILE A 43 3.14 -9.48 1.62
CA ILE A 43 3.41 -9.09 3.00
C ILE A 43 2.26 -9.58 3.88
N GLU A 44 2.37 -10.81 4.40
CA GLU A 44 1.31 -11.49 5.15
C GLU A 44 0.81 -10.72 6.38
N SER A 45 1.71 -10.03 7.09
CA SER A 45 1.41 -9.45 8.40
C SER A 45 0.93 -8.01 8.37
N ASP A 46 0.87 -7.37 7.20
CA ASP A 46 0.53 -5.95 7.13
C ASP A 46 -0.32 -5.60 5.90
N LYS A 47 -1.09 -4.53 6.02
CA LYS A 47 -1.86 -3.96 4.91
C LYS A 47 -1.28 -2.63 4.54
N LEU A 48 -1.22 -2.33 3.25
CA LEU A 48 -0.59 -1.10 2.77
C LEU A 48 -1.16 0.16 3.46
N TYR A 49 -2.47 0.21 3.66
CA TYR A 49 -3.12 1.34 4.34
C TYR A 49 -2.60 1.55 5.78
N LYS A 50 -2.38 0.46 6.55
CA LYS A 50 -1.82 0.54 7.90
C LYS A 50 -0.40 1.08 7.85
N ARG A 51 0.39 0.62 6.87
CA ARG A 51 1.76 1.09 6.71
C ARG A 51 1.82 2.58 6.36
N ILE A 52 0.94 3.06 5.48
CA ILE A 52 0.83 4.48 5.17
C ILE A 52 0.47 5.30 6.42
N CYS A 53 -0.47 4.82 7.25
CA CYS A 53 -0.80 5.47 8.53
C CYS A 53 0.41 5.53 9.48
N GLU A 54 1.21 4.47 9.58
CA GLU A 54 2.44 4.47 10.38
C GLU A 54 3.48 5.47 9.86
N LEU A 55 3.66 5.57 8.54
CA LEU A 55 4.55 6.55 7.92
C LEU A 55 4.08 7.99 8.19
N LEU A 56 2.78 8.25 8.18
CA LEU A 56 2.19 9.53 8.55
C LEU A 56 2.43 9.86 10.02
N LYS A 57 2.14 8.91 10.93
CA LYS A 57 2.35 9.05 12.38
C LYS A 57 3.81 9.40 12.70
N ASN A 58 4.73 8.71 12.05
CA ASN A 58 6.18 8.90 12.24
C ASN A 58 6.76 10.06 11.40
N ARG A 59 5.90 10.83 10.71
CA ARG A 59 6.29 11.96 9.84
C ARG A 59 7.33 11.61 8.78
N SER A 60 7.35 10.34 8.34
CA SER A 60 8.28 9.86 7.31
C SER A 60 7.84 10.23 5.89
N ILE A 61 6.57 10.65 5.72
CA ILE A 61 6.03 11.19 4.48
C ILE A 61 5.24 12.48 4.74
N SER A 62 5.03 13.28 3.70
CA SER A 62 4.18 14.47 3.81
C SER A 62 2.71 14.07 3.95
N ARG A 63 1.93 14.92 4.64
CA ARG A 63 0.48 14.70 4.80
C ARG A 63 -0.23 14.62 3.45
N ALA A 64 0.16 15.45 2.49
CA ALA A 64 -0.40 15.46 1.14
C ALA A 64 -0.15 14.16 0.37
N LEU A 65 1.05 13.57 0.49
CA LEU A 65 1.35 12.28 -0.14
C LEU A 65 0.54 11.16 0.50
N GLY A 66 0.56 11.06 1.83
CA GLY A 66 -0.17 10.01 2.55
C GLY A 66 -1.68 10.11 2.33
N SER A 67 -2.25 11.32 2.32
CA SER A 67 -3.69 11.51 2.04
C SER A 67 -4.05 11.11 0.61
N LYS A 68 -3.22 11.46 -0.38
CA LYS A 68 -3.42 11.06 -1.77
C LYS A 68 -3.49 9.53 -1.90
N TRP A 69 -2.52 8.82 -1.31
CA TRP A 69 -2.48 7.37 -1.38
C TRP A 69 -3.67 6.74 -0.64
N LEU A 70 -3.98 7.19 0.57
CA LEU A 70 -5.12 6.65 1.33
C LEU A 70 -6.44 6.88 0.62
N LEU A 71 -6.66 8.07 0.04
CA LEU A 71 -7.89 8.38 -0.68
C LEU A 71 -8.08 7.43 -1.87
N THR A 72 -7.04 7.20 -2.67
CA THR A 72 -7.06 6.19 -3.75
C THR A 72 -7.48 4.81 -3.25
N LEU A 73 -6.94 4.34 -2.11
CA LEU A 73 -7.29 3.03 -1.56
C LEU A 73 -8.71 2.98 -0.98
N ILE A 74 -9.25 4.10 -0.52
CA ILE A 74 -10.61 4.19 0.03
C ILE A 74 -11.62 4.20 -1.11
N GLU A 75 -11.42 5.04 -2.12
CA GLU A 75 -12.30 5.15 -3.29
C GLU A 75 -12.43 3.81 -4.03
N ASP A 76 -11.34 3.05 -4.18
CA ASP A 76 -11.38 1.70 -4.78
C ASP A 76 -12.25 0.72 -3.97
N ARG A 77 -12.16 0.79 -2.63
CA ARG A 77 -12.97 -0.06 -1.75
C ARG A 77 -14.44 0.36 -1.76
N GLU A 78 -14.72 1.66 -1.76
CA GLU A 78 -16.08 2.18 -1.87
C GLU A 78 -16.74 1.78 -3.20
N ASN A 79 -16.00 1.88 -4.31
CA ASN A 79 -16.45 1.40 -5.62
C ASN A 79 -16.72 -0.11 -5.62
N THR A 80 -15.82 -0.90 -5.03
CA THR A 80 -15.98 -2.36 -4.91
C THR A 80 -17.23 -2.71 -4.09
N ILE A 81 -17.44 -2.06 -2.95
CA ILE A 81 -18.62 -2.28 -2.10
C ILE A 81 -19.91 -1.88 -2.84
N THR A 82 -19.89 -0.74 -3.54
CA THR A 82 -21.05 -0.24 -4.29
C THR A 82 -21.44 -1.22 -5.39
N ASN A 83 -20.47 -1.73 -6.16
CA ASN A 83 -20.72 -2.72 -7.21
C ASN A 83 -21.30 -4.03 -6.65
N LEU A 84 -20.83 -4.48 -5.48
CA LEU A 84 -21.35 -5.68 -4.82
C LEU A 84 -22.74 -5.49 -4.19
N SER A 85 -23.13 -4.26 -3.89
CA SER A 85 -24.44 -3.96 -3.26
C SER A 85 -25.57 -3.82 -4.29
N ILE A 86 -25.23 -3.77 -5.58
CA ILE A 86 -26.18 -3.66 -6.71
C ILE A 86 -26.51 -5.05 -7.29
N GLU A 87 -25.83 -6.10 -6.85
CA GLU A 87 -26.04 -7.52 -7.19
C GLU A 87 -26.97 -8.20 -6.17
#